data_AF-A0A087T111-F1
#
_entry.id   AF-A0A087T111-F1
#
_cell.length_a   1.000
_cell.length_b   1.000
_cell.length_c   1.000
_cell.angle_alpha   90.00
_cell.angle_beta   90.00
_cell.angle_gamma   90.00
#
_symmetry.space_group_name_H-M   'P 1'
#
loop_
_entity.id
_entity.type
_entity.pdbx_description
1 polymer ?
#
loop_
_entity_poly.entity_id
_entity_poly.type
_entity_poly.pdbx_seq_one_letter_code
_entity_poly.pdbx_strand_id
1 'polypeptide(L)'
;MDQIAALNWVQENIAQFGGDPRNITLVGHGYGASCAHLLLLSPMAKGLFQRVVLQSGSAFSPWAVAHEAMTFTRHVARKLGCPVLDHPALVRCMRQRSIADIMRVQLLVPEYLTAFGPMVDGLVIPADPEKVLKNPSADYLSGPKVDVLIGVTRIESFSYFGASEERYGIEAFRRDRILRTLVRNLFTYHLQEIFLTIVNEYTDWSRPVQHPVNILDGTVNALTDALVVAPSISSANLLSKLRHRTFLYVFNYPTEASDYPQRLVCVHGEDLPYLFGAPLVSSLSHFPNNYSKPETALSEAIMLYWTNFAKYGDPNVVHDLENPEKTRGRFERFVWPLYDSIGQKYLSLAMKPKIRDHYHAHRLSFWLSLIPKLHRQGTTPGVASQHHLLDDHENPLTYDGIVRQGPVLTPIGMPSRAPTTKPRINLQIPTVSSGTKISLTQTPESTTSFHASSGEHPWAEVPPTPQPSFPNVSGSMASSDTTVT
;
A
#
# COMPACT_ATOMS: atom_id res chain seq x y z
N MET A 1 -8.23 -1.72 19.51
CA MET A 1 -8.61 -1.75 20.94
C MET A 1 -7.93 -2.89 21.67
N ASP A 2 -7.98 -4.13 21.17
CA ASP A 2 -7.31 -5.28 21.81
C ASP A 2 -5.80 -5.07 22.02
N GLN A 3 -5.11 -4.53 21.01
CA GLN A 3 -3.69 -4.17 21.12
C GLN A 3 -3.43 -3.12 22.21
N ILE A 4 -4.36 -2.18 22.44
CA ILE A 4 -4.25 -1.17 23.50
C ILE A 4 -4.47 -1.83 24.87
N ALA A 5 -5.46 -2.72 24.99
CA ALA A 5 -5.68 -3.48 26.21
C ALA A 5 -4.46 -4.36 26.55
N ALA A 6 -3.85 -5.00 25.56
CA ALA A 6 -2.62 -5.76 25.74
C ALA A 6 -1.45 -4.85 26.18
N LEU A 7 -1.31 -3.66 25.59
CA LEU A 7 -0.28 -2.70 26.01
C LEU A 7 -0.49 -2.20 27.46
N ASN A 8 -1.73 -1.95 27.87
CA ASN A 8 -2.05 -1.64 29.27
C ASN A 8 -1.69 -2.80 30.19
N TRP A 9 -2.03 -4.03 29.80
CA TRP A 9 -1.65 -5.22 30.57
C TRP A 9 -0.13 -5.33 30.71
N VAL A 10 0.63 -5.10 29.63
CA VAL A 10 2.10 -5.12 29.66
C VAL A 10 2.62 -4.01 30.60
N GLN A 11 2.11 -2.79 30.49
CA GLN A 11 2.46 -1.68 31.39
C GLN A 11 2.25 -2.04 32.88
N GLU A 12 1.13 -2.69 33.20
CA GLU A 12 0.75 -3.03 34.57
C GLU A 12 1.50 -4.26 35.11
N ASN A 13 1.87 -5.22 34.26
CA ASN A 13 2.28 -6.56 34.70
C ASN A 13 3.71 -6.96 34.32
N ILE A 14 4.33 -6.34 33.31
CA ILE A 14 5.61 -6.84 32.76
C ILE A 14 6.77 -6.79 33.77
N ALA A 15 6.69 -5.90 34.77
CA ALA A 15 7.65 -5.82 35.87
C ALA A 15 7.77 -7.14 36.65
N GLN A 16 6.70 -7.91 36.75
CA GLN A 16 6.69 -9.21 37.44
C GLN A 16 7.48 -10.29 36.68
N PHE A 17 7.65 -10.09 35.37
CA PHE A 17 8.42 -10.97 34.49
C PHE A 17 9.86 -10.47 34.28
N GLY A 18 10.28 -9.43 35.03
CA GLY A 18 11.60 -8.82 34.91
C GLY A 18 11.75 -7.80 33.77
N GLY A 19 10.66 -7.41 33.10
CA GLY A 19 10.66 -6.33 32.12
C GLY A 19 10.53 -4.94 32.75
N ASP A 20 10.85 -3.89 32.00
CA ASP A 20 10.65 -2.50 32.44
C ASP A 20 9.43 -1.88 31.73
N PRO A 21 8.33 -1.55 32.44
CA PRO A 21 7.15 -0.94 31.82
C PRO A 21 7.42 0.45 31.24
N ARG A 22 8.51 1.11 31.64
CA ARG A 22 8.94 2.41 31.07
C ARG A 22 9.82 2.24 29.84
N ASN A 23 10.08 1.01 29.41
CA ASN A 23 10.97 0.70 28.31
C ASN A 23 10.35 -0.31 27.34
N ILE A 24 9.19 0.04 26.80
CA ILE A 24 8.42 -0.78 25.86
C ILE A 24 8.68 -0.31 24.43
N THR A 25 9.03 -1.27 23.58
CA THR A 25 9.21 -1.08 22.13
C THR A 25 8.17 -1.90 21.39
N LEU A 26 7.34 -1.24 20.58
CA LEU A 26 6.34 -1.90 19.75
C LEU A 26 6.93 -2.22 18.37
N VAL A 27 6.95 -3.48 17.98
CA VAL A 27 7.49 -3.93 16.68
C VAL A 27 6.36 -4.50 15.84
N GLY A 28 6.27 -4.07 14.58
CA GLY A 28 5.29 -4.58 13.63
C GLY A 28 5.87 -4.75 12.23
N HIS A 29 5.32 -5.73 11.50
CA HIS A 29 5.62 -6.00 10.10
C HIS A 29 4.32 -5.96 9.25
N GLY A 30 4.37 -5.36 8.07
CA GLY A 30 3.21 -5.25 7.16
C GLY A 30 1.99 -4.59 7.84
N TYR A 31 0.85 -5.29 7.89
CA TYR A 31 -0.33 -4.85 8.65
C TYR A 31 -0.05 -4.59 10.14
N GLY A 32 0.86 -5.33 10.76
CA GLY A 32 1.33 -5.08 12.12
C GLY A 32 2.08 -3.76 12.25
N ALA A 33 2.92 -3.40 11.27
CA ALA A 33 3.60 -2.10 11.22
C ALA A 33 2.59 -0.97 11.06
N SER A 34 1.59 -1.14 10.19
CA SER A 34 0.50 -0.16 10.05
C SER A 34 -0.29 0.02 11.33
N CYS A 35 -0.61 -1.07 12.05
CA CYS A 35 -1.23 -0.98 13.37
C CYS A 35 -0.34 -0.25 14.38
N ALA A 36 0.95 -0.57 14.44
CA ALA A 36 1.90 0.10 15.34
C ALA A 36 2.03 1.60 15.04
N HIS A 37 2.05 1.97 13.76
CA HIS A 37 2.05 3.38 13.35
C HIS A 37 0.72 4.05 13.70
N LEU A 38 -0.43 3.40 13.52
CA LEU A 38 -1.74 3.96 13.95
C LEU A 38 -1.83 4.13 15.47
N LEU A 39 -1.25 3.21 16.25
CA LEU A 39 -1.15 3.33 17.71
C LEU A 39 -0.25 4.51 18.12
N LEU A 40 0.84 4.78 17.40
CA LEU A 40 1.66 5.98 17.61
C LEU A 40 0.83 7.27 17.45
N LEU A 41 -0.14 7.27 16.55
CA LEU A 41 -1.03 8.42 16.28
C LEU A 41 -2.28 8.44 17.17
N SER A 42 -2.50 7.40 17.98
CA SER A 42 -3.71 7.24 18.77
C SER A 42 -3.60 7.96 20.12
N PRO A 43 -4.56 8.83 20.49
CA PRO A 43 -4.62 9.40 21.83
C PRO A 43 -4.71 8.33 22.93
N MET A 44 -5.36 7.22 22.63
CA MET A 44 -5.61 6.13 23.58
C MET A 44 -4.38 5.26 23.87
N ALA A 45 -3.35 5.31 23.02
CA ALA A 45 -2.10 4.59 23.23
C ALA A 45 -0.95 5.50 23.69
N LYS A 46 -1.25 6.78 23.95
CA LYS A 46 -0.27 7.79 24.37
C LYS A 46 0.42 7.36 25.67
N GLY A 47 1.74 7.26 25.63
CA GLY A 47 2.56 6.90 26.79
C GLY A 47 2.65 5.39 27.08
N LEU A 48 1.96 4.53 26.33
CA LEU A 48 2.01 3.09 26.56
C LEU A 48 3.31 2.43 26.07
N PHE A 49 4.02 3.06 25.15
CA PHE A 49 5.32 2.62 24.65
C PHE A 49 6.21 3.81 24.32
N GLN A 50 7.53 3.59 24.35
CA GLN A 50 8.53 4.64 24.17
C GLN A 50 9.16 4.58 22.78
N ARG A 51 9.05 3.44 22.09
CA ARG A 51 9.66 3.22 20.77
C ARG A 51 8.80 2.39 19.87
N VAL A 52 8.97 2.58 18.57
CA VAL A 52 8.26 1.79 17.57
C VAL A 52 9.18 1.40 16.42
N VAL A 53 9.01 0.17 15.94
CA VAL A 53 9.68 -0.39 14.77
C VAL A 53 8.63 -0.72 13.72
N LEU A 54 8.73 -0.10 12.55
CA LEU A 54 7.80 -0.22 11.43
C LEU A 54 8.51 -0.91 10.26
N GLN A 55 8.27 -2.21 10.08
CA GLN A 55 8.87 -3.01 9.01
C GLN A 55 7.88 -3.20 7.87
N SER A 56 8.22 -2.74 6.67
CA SER A 56 7.47 -2.99 5.44
C SER A 56 5.98 -2.61 5.51
N GLY A 57 5.66 -1.52 6.23
CA GLY A 57 4.29 -1.05 6.39
C GLY A 57 4.19 0.26 7.17
N SER A 58 3.12 1.02 6.93
CA SER A 58 2.87 2.28 7.60
C SER A 58 1.37 2.62 7.61
N ALA A 59 0.95 3.51 8.51
CA ALA A 59 -0.41 4.05 8.51
C ALA A 59 -0.82 4.77 7.20
N PHE A 60 0.14 5.06 6.30
CA PHE A 60 -0.10 5.70 5.01
C PHE A 60 -0.22 4.70 3.86
N SER A 61 0.06 3.41 4.11
CA SER A 61 -0.13 2.38 3.09
C SER A 61 -1.62 2.29 2.73
N PRO A 62 -2.00 2.14 1.45
CA PRO A 62 -3.41 2.19 1.05
C PRO A 62 -4.31 1.15 1.72
N TRP A 63 -3.73 0.01 2.08
CA TRP A 63 -4.42 -1.09 2.75
C TRP A 63 -4.49 -0.93 4.29
N ALA A 64 -3.88 0.11 4.87
CA ALA A 64 -3.79 0.30 6.32
C ALA A 64 -5.12 0.71 6.98
N VAL A 65 -5.95 1.47 6.28
CA VAL A 65 -7.23 2.00 6.79
C VAL A 65 -8.38 1.54 5.89
N ALA A 66 -9.42 0.96 6.49
CA ALA A 66 -10.61 0.48 5.82
C ALA A 66 -11.64 1.60 5.64
N HIS A 67 -11.50 2.38 4.56
CA HIS A 67 -12.39 3.52 4.28
C HIS A 67 -13.85 3.13 3.99
N GLU A 68 -14.08 1.92 3.46
CA GLU A 68 -15.41 1.44 3.03
C GLU A 68 -15.99 0.35 3.96
N ALA A 69 -15.47 0.23 5.19
CA ALA A 69 -15.86 -0.83 6.14
C ALA A 69 -17.37 -0.95 6.35
N MET A 70 -18.11 0.16 6.31
CA MET A 70 -19.58 0.15 6.45
C MET A 70 -20.30 -0.40 5.23
N THR A 71 -19.77 -0.22 4.03
CA THR A 71 -20.30 -0.82 2.80
C THR A 71 -20.18 -2.34 2.88
N PHE A 72 -19.01 -2.84 3.28
CA PHE A 72 -18.77 -4.27 3.44
C PHE A 72 -19.59 -4.88 4.59
N THR A 73 -19.71 -4.17 5.72
CA THR A 73 -20.57 -4.60 6.84
C THR A 73 -22.02 -4.81 6.39
N ARG A 74 -22.58 -3.86 5.61
CA ARG A 74 -23.94 -3.99 5.08
C ARG A 74 -24.05 -5.13 4.07
N HIS A 75 -23.02 -5.37 3.26
CA HIS A 75 -23.01 -6.52 2.34
C HIS A 75 -23.04 -7.86 3.09
N VAL A 76 -22.19 -8.02 4.10
CA VAL A 76 -22.20 -9.20 4.98
C VAL A 76 -23.56 -9.38 5.63
N ALA A 77 -24.11 -8.31 6.20
CA ALA A 77 -25.41 -8.35 6.84
C ALA A 77 -26.54 -8.80 5.90
N ARG A 78 -26.57 -8.29 4.65
CA ARG A 78 -27.55 -8.73 3.64
C ARG A 78 -27.43 -10.23 3.34
N LYS A 79 -26.20 -10.73 3.17
CA LYS A 79 -25.95 -12.14 2.89
C LYS A 79 -26.36 -13.05 4.05
N LEU A 80 -26.30 -12.55 5.29
CA LEU A 80 -26.72 -13.26 6.49
C LEU A 80 -28.18 -12.97 6.89
N GLY A 81 -28.96 -12.28 6.04
CA GLY A 81 -30.36 -11.94 6.34
C GLY A 81 -30.54 -11.05 7.57
N CYS A 82 -29.54 -10.22 7.90
CA CYS A 82 -29.63 -9.23 8.97
C CYS A 82 -30.16 -7.87 8.44
N PRO A 83 -30.91 -7.12 9.27
CA PRO A 83 -31.40 -5.80 8.91
C PRO A 83 -30.22 -4.83 8.71
N VAL A 84 -30.28 -3.95 7.70
CA VAL A 84 -29.15 -3.04 7.35
C VAL A 84 -29.41 -1.56 7.58
N LEU A 85 -30.66 -1.17 7.82
CA LEU A 85 -31.05 0.23 8.01
C LEU A 85 -30.99 0.64 9.49
N ASP A 86 -31.39 -0.26 10.38
CA ASP A 86 -31.36 -0.05 11.84
C ASP A 86 -30.05 -0.59 12.42
N HIS A 87 -29.14 0.30 12.83
CA HIS A 87 -27.82 -0.06 13.35
C HIS A 87 -27.88 -0.93 14.63
N PRO A 88 -28.66 -0.59 15.68
CA PRO A 88 -28.89 -1.49 16.82
C PRO A 88 -29.39 -2.89 16.45
N ALA A 89 -30.39 -2.99 15.56
CA ALA A 89 -30.92 -4.29 15.14
C ALA A 89 -29.91 -5.08 14.29
N LEU A 90 -29.15 -4.39 13.44
CA LEU A 90 -28.04 -4.95 12.66
C LEU A 90 -27.03 -5.63 13.58
N VAL A 91 -26.51 -4.90 14.57
CA VAL A 91 -25.49 -5.41 15.51
C VAL A 91 -26.04 -6.59 16.33
N ARG A 92 -27.30 -6.51 16.79
CA ARG A 92 -27.93 -7.61 17.53
C ARG A 92 -28.05 -8.87 16.69
N CYS A 93 -28.48 -8.74 15.43
CA CYS A 93 -28.56 -9.86 14.50
C CYS A 93 -27.17 -10.45 14.20
N MET A 94 -26.18 -9.59 13.91
CA MET A 94 -24.82 -10.04 13.62
C MET A 94 -24.18 -10.81 14.78
N ARG A 95 -24.44 -10.43 16.04
CA ARG A 95 -23.99 -11.16 17.23
C ARG A 95 -24.61 -12.56 17.39
N GLN A 96 -25.75 -12.82 16.75
CA GLN A 96 -26.42 -14.12 16.78
C GLN A 96 -25.95 -15.05 15.65
N ARG A 97 -25.16 -14.54 14.68
CA ARG A 97 -24.61 -15.35 13.59
C ARG A 97 -23.34 -16.05 14.05
N SER A 98 -23.14 -17.27 13.56
CA SER A 98 -21.90 -18.00 13.84
C SER A 98 -20.73 -17.34 13.10
N ILE A 99 -19.54 -17.41 13.69
CA ILE A 99 -18.31 -16.93 13.05
C ILE A 99 -18.11 -17.63 11.70
N ALA A 100 -18.43 -18.93 11.61
CA ALA A 100 -18.32 -19.69 10.38
C ALA A 100 -19.22 -19.14 9.26
N ASP A 101 -20.44 -18.69 9.58
CA ASP A 101 -21.33 -18.08 8.58
C ASP A 101 -20.82 -16.71 8.14
N ILE A 102 -20.31 -15.91 9.08
CA ILE A 102 -19.72 -14.59 8.77
C ILE A 102 -18.51 -14.75 7.83
N MET A 103 -17.60 -15.66 8.17
CA MET A 103 -16.38 -15.91 7.38
C MET A 103 -16.65 -16.56 6.02
N ARG A 104 -17.79 -17.24 5.85
CA ARG A 104 -18.21 -17.81 4.55
C ARG A 104 -18.71 -16.76 3.56
N VAL A 105 -19.01 -15.54 4.00
CA VAL A 105 -19.48 -14.49 3.08
C VAL A 105 -18.32 -14.02 2.19
N GLN A 106 -18.47 -14.22 0.89
CA GLN A 106 -17.52 -13.72 -0.10
C GLN A 106 -17.65 -12.20 -0.26
N LEU A 107 -16.50 -11.53 -0.19
CA LEU A 107 -16.37 -10.08 -0.35
C LEU A 107 -15.67 -9.77 -1.66
N LEU A 108 -16.20 -8.80 -2.39
CA LEU A 108 -15.53 -8.23 -3.57
C LEU A 108 -14.78 -6.99 -3.10
N VAL A 109 -13.58 -7.19 -2.56
CA VAL A 109 -12.73 -6.10 -2.06
C VAL A 109 -11.89 -5.57 -3.22
N PRO A 110 -11.92 -4.26 -3.51
CA PRO A 110 -11.03 -3.69 -4.50
C PRO A 110 -9.57 -4.01 -4.19
N GLU A 111 -8.81 -4.39 -5.22
CA GLU A 111 -7.40 -4.73 -5.08
C GLU A 111 -6.60 -3.61 -4.41
N TYR A 112 -5.60 -4.02 -3.63
CA TYR A 112 -4.69 -3.16 -2.85
C TYR A 112 -5.34 -2.41 -1.67
N LEU A 113 -6.62 -2.65 -1.39
CA LEU A 113 -7.37 -2.06 -0.28
C LEU A 113 -7.90 -3.13 0.69
N THR A 114 -8.36 -2.66 1.85
CA THR A 114 -8.86 -3.52 2.92
C THR A 114 -10.35 -3.29 3.15
N ALA A 115 -11.13 -4.38 3.21
CA ALA A 115 -12.55 -4.32 3.55
C ALA A 115 -12.80 -4.12 5.05
N PHE A 116 -12.08 -4.88 5.88
CA PHE A 116 -12.19 -4.84 7.33
C PHE A 116 -10.81 -4.65 7.94
N GLY A 117 -10.64 -3.58 8.69
CA GLY A 117 -9.37 -3.19 9.29
C GLY A 117 -9.56 -1.94 10.15
N PRO A 118 -8.45 -1.29 10.57
CA PRO A 118 -8.52 -0.02 11.27
C PRO A 118 -9.36 1.00 10.49
N MET A 119 -10.18 1.79 11.16
CA MET A 119 -10.98 2.85 10.53
C MET A 119 -10.88 4.14 11.35
N VAL A 120 -11.09 5.28 10.69
CA VAL A 120 -11.18 6.58 11.36
C VAL A 120 -12.49 6.61 12.16
N ASP A 121 -12.40 6.32 13.45
CA ASP A 121 -13.53 6.23 14.38
C ASP A 121 -13.69 7.48 15.26
N GLY A 122 -12.72 8.40 15.22
CA GLY A 122 -12.70 9.61 16.03
C GLY A 122 -12.25 9.38 17.48
N LEU A 123 -11.93 8.14 17.88
CA LEU A 123 -11.55 7.76 19.23
C LEU A 123 -10.15 7.15 19.26
N VAL A 124 -9.99 5.97 18.65
CA VAL A 124 -8.70 5.31 18.51
C VAL A 124 -7.90 5.98 17.41
N ILE A 125 -8.53 6.20 16.26
CA ILE A 125 -7.94 6.88 15.11
C ILE A 125 -8.74 8.18 14.92
N PRO A 126 -8.22 9.32 15.42
CA PRO A 126 -9.00 10.55 15.55
C PRO A 126 -9.37 11.17 14.19
N ALA A 127 -8.49 11.06 13.21
CA ALA A 127 -8.68 11.55 11.85
C ALA A 127 -7.79 10.76 10.88
N ASP A 128 -7.86 11.12 9.60
CA ASP A 128 -6.96 10.60 8.58
C ASP A 128 -5.47 10.72 9.01
N PRO A 129 -4.69 9.63 9.04
CA PRO A 129 -3.33 9.63 9.56
C PRO A 129 -2.41 10.67 8.92
N GLU A 130 -2.54 10.88 7.61
CA GLU A 130 -1.70 11.82 6.89
C GLU A 130 -2.04 13.26 7.28
N LYS A 131 -3.34 13.57 7.45
CA LYS A 131 -3.79 14.87 7.97
C LYS A 131 -3.33 15.11 9.40
N VAL A 132 -3.36 14.10 10.26
CA VAL A 132 -2.89 14.20 11.66
C VAL A 132 -1.42 14.60 11.72
N LEU A 133 -0.57 13.97 10.90
CA LEU A 133 0.87 14.25 10.88
C LEU A 133 1.24 15.55 10.14
N LYS A 134 0.51 15.92 9.08
CA LYS A 134 0.75 17.19 8.34
C LYS A 134 0.27 18.42 9.09
N ASN A 135 -0.86 18.31 9.80
CA ASN A 135 -1.43 19.37 10.60
C ASN A 135 -1.38 18.94 12.08
N PRO A 136 -0.19 18.94 12.69
CA PRO A 136 -0.03 18.57 14.07
C PRO A 136 -0.78 19.58 14.94
N SER A 137 -2.05 19.31 15.23
CA SER A 137 -2.77 20.05 16.27
C SER A 137 -2.02 19.80 17.57
N ALA A 138 -1.89 20.83 18.42
CA ALA A 138 -1.07 20.77 19.62
C ALA A 138 -1.38 19.55 20.51
N ASP A 139 -2.62 19.03 20.52
CA ASP A 139 -3.04 17.99 21.46
C ASP A 139 -2.64 16.55 21.08
N TYR A 140 -2.60 16.20 19.78
CA TYR A 140 -2.36 14.81 19.35
C TYR A 140 -0.88 14.42 19.41
N LEU A 141 0.02 15.38 19.20
CA LEU A 141 1.48 15.16 19.15
C LEU A 141 2.23 15.82 20.32
N SER A 142 1.53 16.40 21.30
CA SER A 142 2.09 16.88 22.58
C SER A 142 2.52 15.75 23.54
N GLY A 143 2.64 14.52 23.04
CA GLY A 143 3.10 13.39 23.82
C GLY A 143 4.62 13.35 24.01
N PRO A 144 5.10 12.44 24.88
CA PRO A 144 6.50 12.10 24.93
C PRO A 144 6.99 11.70 23.53
N LYS A 145 8.20 12.14 23.17
CA LYS A 145 8.81 11.75 21.89
C LYS A 145 9.04 10.24 21.89
N VAL A 146 8.58 9.60 20.82
CA VAL A 146 8.77 8.17 20.57
C VAL A 146 9.92 8.00 19.58
N ASP A 147 10.90 7.15 19.87
CA ASP A 147 11.94 6.82 18.90
C ASP A 147 11.38 5.87 17.84
N VAL A 148 11.75 6.06 16.58
CA VAL A 148 11.16 5.34 15.44
C VAL A 148 12.26 4.68 14.62
N LEU A 149 12.10 3.38 14.34
CA LEU A 149 12.90 2.66 13.35
C LEU A 149 11.95 2.23 12.23
N ILE A 150 12.22 2.66 11.00
CA ILE A 150 11.44 2.31 9.82
C ILE A 150 12.32 1.48 8.91
N GLY A 151 11.76 0.50 8.23
CA GLY A 151 12.46 -0.10 7.11
C GLY A 151 11.55 -0.79 6.13
N VAL A 152 12.16 -1.11 5.00
CA VAL A 152 11.53 -1.79 3.87
C VAL A 152 12.50 -2.84 3.33
N THR A 153 11.94 -3.85 2.68
CA THR A 153 12.71 -4.73 1.81
C THR A 153 12.86 -4.08 0.44
N ARG A 154 13.74 -4.65 -0.41
CA ARG A 154 13.95 -4.09 -1.74
C ARG A 154 12.73 -4.24 -2.64
N ILE A 155 11.99 -5.35 -2.53
CA ILE A 155 10.81 -5.66 -3.32
C ILE A 155 9.67 -6.07 -2.40
N GLU A 156 8.65 -5.22 -2.25
CA GLU A 156 7.58 -5.46 -1.27
C GLU A 156 6.35 -6.14 -1.90
N SER A 157 6.18 -6.03 -3.21
CA SER A 157 4.95 -6.43 -3.91
C SER A 157 5.16 -7.58 -4.89
N PHE A 158 6.14 -8.45 -4.63
CA PHE A 158 6.38 -9.60 -5.50
C PHE A 158 5.29 -10.69 -5.37
N SER A 159 4.65 -10.79 -4.20
CA SER A 159 3.62 -11.80 -3.91
C SER A 159 2.33 -11.68 -4.75
N TYR A 160 2.18 -10.61 -5.54
CA TYR A 160 1.04 -10.43 -6.46
C TYR A 160 1.17 -11.25 -7.75
N PHE A 161 2.32 -11.86 -8.01
CA PHE A 161 2.61 -12.59 -9.24
C PHE A 161 2.69 -14.09 -8.97
N GLY A 162 2.19 -14.89 -9.92
CA GLY A 162 2.23 -16.35 -9.80
C GLY A 162 3.55 -16.94 -10.33
N ALA A 163 3.90 -18.15 -9.90
CA ALA A 163 5.16 -18.83 -10.26
C ALA A 163 5.49 -18.85 -11.77
N SER A 164 4.49 -18.91 -12.65
CA SER A 164 4.71 -18.81 -14.10
C SER A 164 5.19 -17.42 -14.52
N GLU A 165 4.56 -16.36 -14.01
CA GLU A 165 4.95 -14.97 -14.28
C GLU A 165 6.34 -14.70 -13.70
N GLU A 166 6.65 -15.23 -12.52
CA GLU A 166 7.98 -15.09 -11.90
C GLU A 166 9.11 -15.62 -12.80
N ARG A 167 8.86 -16.75 -13.47
CA ARG A 167 9.82 -17.44 -14.34
C ARG A 167 9.90 -16.82 -15.74
N TYR A 168 8.77 -16.51 -16.36
CA TYR A 168 8.70 -16.11 -17.76
C TYR A 168 8.51 -14.61 -17.98
N GLY A 169 8.15 -13.87 -16.93
CA GLY A 169 7.76 -12.46 -17.00
C GLY A 169 6.28 -12.27 -17.33
N ILE A 170 5.92 -11.04 -17.66
CA ILE A 170 4.54 -10.68 -18.04
C ILE A 170 4.52 -9.87 -19.33
N GLU A 171 3.41 -9.96 -20.05
CA GLU A 171 3.16 -9.16 -21.24
C GLU A 171 2.74 -7.72 -20.89
N ALA A 172 2.93 -6.80 -21.83
CA ALA A 172 2.56 -5.39 -21.66
C ALA A 172 1.07 -5.20 -21.31
N PHE A 173 0.19 -6.00 -21.91
CA PHE A 173 -1.25 -5.98 -21.59
C PHE A 173 -1.54 -6.37 -20.13
N ARG A 174 -0.80 -7.36 -19.58
CA ARG A 174 -0.93 -7.75 -18.17
C ARG A 174 -0.47 -6.64 -17.24
N ARG A 175 0.68 -6.00 -17.53
CA ARG A 175 1.15 -4.79 -16.82
C ARG A 175 0.07 -3.71 -16.82
N ASP A 176 -0.49 -3.39 -17.99
CA ASP A 176 -1.44 -2.28 -18.12
C ASP A 176 -2.70 -2.55 -17.29
N ARG A 177 -3.21 -3.77 -17.28
CA ARG A 177 -4.35 -4.15 -16.41
C ARG A 177 -4.04 -3.99 -14.93
N ILE A 178 -2.85 -4.40 -14.49
CA ILE A 178 -2.39 -4.28 -13.10
C ILE A 178 -2.30 -2.80 -12.70
N LEU A 179 -1.61 -1.99 -13.51
CA LEU A 179 -1.40 -0.57 -13.22
C LEU A 179 -2.70 0.24 -13.32
N ARG A 180 -3.59 -0.07 -14.27
CA ARG A 180 -4.93 0.55 -14.34
C ARG A 180 -5.76 0.26 -13.10
N THR A 181 -5.66 -0.95 -12.54
CA THR A 181 -6.33 -1.33 -11.29
C THR A 181 -5.76 -0.57 -10.11
N LEU A 182 -4.44 -0.51 -10.00
CA LEU A 182 -3.75 0.29 -8.99
C LEU A 182 -4.25 1.74 -9.03
N VAL A 183 -4.26 2.34 -10.22
CA VAL A 183 -4.64 3.75 -10.38
C VAL A 183 -6.10 3.98 -10.03
N ARG A 184 -7.01 3.13 -10.53
CA ARG A 184 -8.45 3.23 -10.26
C ARG A 184 -8.79 3.05 -8.78
N ASN A 185 -8.05 2.22 -8.06
CA ASN A 185 -8.34 1.95 -6.65
C ASN A 185 -7.73 3.00 -5.73
N LEU A 186 -6.55 3.53 -6.06
CA LEU A 186 -5.81 4.46 -5.20
C LEU A 186 -6.13 5.94 -5.44
N PHE A 187 -6.54 6.32 -6.65
CA PHE A 187 -6.75 7.73 -7.03
C PHE A 187 -8.19 8.00 -7.46
N THR A 188 -8.56 9.28 -7.54
CA THR A 188 -9.91 9.75 -7.90
C THR A 188 -9.89 10.70 -9.10
N TYR A 189 -8.83 11.50 -9.27
CA TYR A 189 -8.71 12.51 -10.32
C TYR A 189 -7.57 12.21 -11.28
N HIS A 190 -7.77 12.54 -12.56
CA HIS A 190 -6.75 12.45 -13.63
C HIS A 190 -6.13 11.05 -13.74
N LEU A 191 -6.98 10.02 -13.72
CA LEU A 191 -6.53 8.64 -13.69
C LEU A 191 -5.72 8.28 -14.94
N GLN A 192 -6.12 8.76 -16.12
CA GLN A 192 -5.40 8.47 -17.36
C GLN A 192 -3.98 9.06 -17.35
N GLU A 193 -3.83 10.31 -16.94
CA GLU A 193 -2.53 10.98 -16.85
C GLU A 193 -1.62 10.30 -15.82
N ILE A 194 -2.18 9.94 -14.66
CA ILE A 194 -1.45 9.20 -13.63
C ILE A 194 -0.99 7.84 -14.18
N PHE A 195 -1.87 7.07 -14.82
CA PHE A 195 -1.54 5.78 -15.41
C PHE A 195 -0.41 5.88 -16.45
N LEU A 196 -0.54 6.78 -17.42
CA LEU A 196 0.47 6.99 -18.46
C LEU A 196 1.82 7.41 -17.86
N THR A 197 1.80 8.25 -16.81
CA THR A 197 3.02 8.69 -16.15
C THR A 197 3.69 7.54 -15.40
N ILE A 198 2.94 6.67 -14.73
CA ILE A 198 3.49 5.46 -14.08
C ILE A 198 4.11 4.53 -15.13
N VAL A 199 3.41 4.25 -16.23
CA VAL A 199 3.95 3.41 -17.31
C VAL A 199 5.25 4.01 -17.85
N ASN A 200 5.30 5.32 -18.07
CA ASN A 200 6.50 6.00 -18.55
C ASN A 200 7.67 5.89 -17.56
N GLU A 201 7.44 6.13 -16.28
CA GLU A 201 8.47 6.12 -15.24
C GLU A 201 9.07 4.72 -15.01
N TYR A 202 8.25 3.67 -15.12
CA TYR A 202 8.66 2.28 -14.84
C TYR A 202 8.99 1.45 -16.10
N THR A 203 9.10 2.10 -17.26
CA THR A 203 9.58 1.47 -18.50
C THR A 203 11.06 1.80 -18.71
N ASP A 204 11.90 0.79 -18.96
CA ASP A 204 13.31 0.98 -19.29
C ASP A 204 13.48 1.41 -20.75
N TRP A 205 13.38 2.72 -21.00
CA TRP A 205 13.52 3.30 -22.34
C TRP A 205 14.92 3.17 -22.95
N SER A 206 15.92 2.67 -22.21
CA SER A 206 17.23 2.34 -22.82
C SER A 206 17.14 1.15 -23.76
N ARG A 207 16.06 0.37 -23.68
CA ARG A 207 15.80 -0.80 -24.53
C ARG A 207 14.57 -0.56 -25.41
N PRO A 208 14.70 -0.63 -26.75
CA PRO A 208 13.56 -0.44 -27.64
C PRO A 208 12.55 -1.60 -27.56
N VAL A 209 13.03 -2.82 -27.27
CA VAL A 209 12.19 -4.00 -27.08
C VAL A 209 12.24 -4.40 -25.62
N GLN A 210 11.06 -4.42 -24.98
CA GLN A 210 10.92 -4.81 -23.59
C GLN A 210 10.77 -6.32 -23.48
N HIS A 211 11.74 -6.97 -22.82
CA HIS A 211 11.61 -8.39 -22.48
C HIS A 211 10.53 -8.57 -21.40
N PRO A 212 9.69 -9.63 -21.43
CA PRO A 212 8.61 -9.84 -20.45
C PRO A 212 9.06 -9.78 -18.98
N VAL A 213 10.27 -10.26 -18.69
CA VAL A 213 10.87 -10.17 -17.34
C VAL A 213 11.14 -8.72 -16.92
N ASN A 214 11.56 -7.86 -17.84
CA ASN A 214 11.77 -6.44 -17.54
C ASN A 214 10.44 -5.73 -17.31
N ILE A 215 9.39 -6.11 -18.04
CA ILE A 215 8.03 -5.61 -17.85
C ILE A 215 7.54 -6.00 -16.44
N LEU A 216 7.75 -7.25 -16.04
CA LEU A 216 7.44 -7.72 -14.69
C LEU A 216 8.21 -6.90 -13.64
N ASP A 217 9.53 -6.76 -13.79
CA ASP A 217 10.36 -6.04 -12.83
C ASP A 217 9.93 -4.57 -12.69
N GLY A 218 9.65 -3.88 -13.80
CA GLY A 218 9.10 -2.52 -13.78
C GLY A 218 7.76 -2.44 -13.05
N THR A 219 6.86 -3.40 -13.31
CA THR A 219 5.53 -3.46 -12.68
C THR A 219 5.62 -3.73 -11.18
N VAL A 220 6.44 -4.69 -10.76
CA VAL A 220 6.71 -5.02 -9.36
C VAL A 220 7.29 -3.82 -8.62
N ASN A 221 8.23 -3.10 -9.25
CA ASN A 221 8.81 -1.88 -8.67
C ASN A 221 7.75 -0.78 -8.50
N ALA A 222 6.84 -0.61 -9.47
CA ALA A 222 5.75 0.36 -9.38
C ALA A 222 4.81 0.06 -8.21
N LEU A 223 4.41 -1.22 -8.05
CA LEU A 223 3.58 -1.65 -6.93
C LEU A 223 4.31 -1.51 -5.58
N THR A 224 5.57 -1.93 -5.51
CA THR A 224 6.42 -1.82 -4.31
C THR A 224 6.51 -0.36 -3.84
N ASP A 225 6.77 0.55 -4.77
CA ASP A 225 6.91 1.96 -4.46
C ASP A 225 5.57 2.58 -4.04
N ALA A 226 4.48 2.28 -4.76
CA ALA A 226 3.15 2.83 -4.47
C ALA A 226 2.55 2.33 -3.15
N LEU A 227 2.68 1.04 -2.84
CA LEU A 227 1.97 0.40 -1.74
C LEU A 227 2.72 0.43 -0.41
N VAL A 228 4.06 0.46 -0.44
CA VAL A 228 4.89 0.31 0.76
C VAL A 228 6.00 1.35 0.87
N VAL A 229 6.87 1.50 -0.14
CA VAL A 229 8.07 2.35 0.00
C VAL A 229 7.71 3.83 0.10
N ALA A 230 6.92 4.38 -0.84
CA ALA A 230 6.55 5.79 -0.78
C ALA A 230 5.75 6.14 0.50
N PRO A 231 4.75 5.35 0.94
CA PRO A 231 4.10 5.53 2.24
C PRO A 231 5.07 5.51 3.45
N SER A 232 6.01 4.56 3.48
CA SER A 232 6.98 4.41 4.57
C SER A 232 7.98 5.57 4.62
N ILE A 233 8.45 6.04 3.46
CA ILE A 233 9.36 7.19 3.37
C ILE A 233 8.62 8.50 3.65
N SER A 234 7.35 8.63 3.24
CA SER A 234 6.50 9.76 3.64
C SER A 234 6.33 9.81 5.17
N SER A 235 6.11 8.65 5.80
CA SER A 235 6.06 8.51 7.26
C SER A 235 7.38 8.94 7.92
N ALA A 236 8.52 8.46 7.42
CA ALA A 236 9.85 8.84 7.92
C ALA A 236 10.11 10.36 7.80
N ASN A 237 9.71 10.96 6.69
CA ASN A 237 9.84 12.39 6.43
C ASN A 237 9.00 13.24 7.40
N LEU A 238 7.76 12.84 7.70
CA LEU A 238 6.92 13.58 8.63
C LEU A 238 7.35 13.37 10.08
N LEU A 239 7.66 12.15 10.49
CA LEU A 239 8.07 11.83 11.86
C LEU A 239 9.40 12.50 12.23
N SER A 240 10.39 12.51 11.31
CA SER A 240 11.66 13.21 11.54
C SER A 240 11.48 14.73 11.68
N LYS A 241 10.61 15.36 10.87
CA LYS A 241 10.28 16.79 11.00
C LYS A 241 9.61 17.12 12.33
N LEU A 242 8.84 16.18 12.87
CA LEU A 242 8.22 16.28 14.19
C LEU A 242 9.21 15.99 15.34
N ARG A 243 10.53 15.92 15.06
CA ARG A 243 11.60 15.69 16.04
C ARG A 243 11.51 14.36 16.79
N HIS A 244 10.94 13.34 16.16
CA HIS A 244 11.17 11.96 16.59
C HIS A 244 12.57 11.53 16.13
N ARG A 245 13.31 10.80 16.97
CA ARG A 245 14.58 10.20 16.52
C ARG A 245 14.22 9.05 15.58
N THR A 246 14.43 9.27 14.29
CA THR A 246 14.06 8.31 13.25
C THR A 246 15.31 7.65 12.72
N PHE A 247 15.28 6.33 12.55
CA PHE A 247 16.28 5.55 11.82
C PHE A 247 15.60 4.85 10.65
N LEU A 248 16.30 4.74 9.52
CA LEU A 248 15.79 4.07 8.33
C LEU A 248 16.75 2.95 7.90
N TYR A 249 16.23 1.77 7.59
CA TYR A 249 16.96 0.73 6.85
C TYR A 249 16.28 0.35 5.54
N VAL A 250 17.09 -0.23 4.66
CA VAL A 250 16.61 -1.00 3.50
C VAL A 250 17.28 -2.36 3.56
N PHE A 251 16.50 -3.42 3.70
CA PHE A 251 17.00 -4.78 3.70
C PHE A 251 17.23 -5.24 2.25
N ASN A 252 18.47 -5.63 1.96
CA ASN A 252 18.98 -5.86 0.62
C ASN A 252 19.93 -7.07 0.64
N TYR A 253 19.44 -8.18 1.18
CA TYR A 253 20.14 -9.47 1.14
C TYR A 253 19.20 -10.56 0.60
N PRO A 254 19.58 -11.26 -0.49
CA PRO A 254 18.84 -12.43 -0.97
C PRO A 254 19.23 -13.62 -0.11
N THR A 255 18.27 -14.17 0.63
CA THR A 255 18.50 -15.38 1.43
C THR A 255 18.90 -16.53 0.49
N GLU A 256 19.96 -17.27 0.83
CA GLU A 256 20.54 -18.28 -0.08
C GLU A 256 19.59 -19.45 -0.32
N ALA A 257 18.91 -19.90 0.73
CA ALA A 257 17.92 -20.98 0.71
C ALA A 257 16.48 -20.45 0.51
N SER A 258 16.32 -19.29 -0.13
CA SER A 258 15.01 -18.71 -0.43
C SER A 258 14.29 -19.50 -1.54
N ASP A 259 12.97 -19.63 -1.42
CA ASP A 259 12.13 -20.22 -2.47
C ASP A 259 12.00 -19.30 -3.70
N TYR A 260 12.42 -18.04 -3.57
CA TYR A 260 12.34 -17.04 -4.62
C TYR A 260 13.48 -17.17 -5.64
N PRO A 261 13.23 -16.86 -6.94
CA PRO A 261 14.28 -16.84 -7.95
C PRO A 261 15.48 -15.97 -7.55
N GLN A 262 16.71 -16.49 -7.68
CA GLN A 262 17.94 -15.78 -7.29
C GLN A 262 18.16 -14.43 -8.00
N ARG A 263 17.47 -14.17 -9.12
CA ARG A 263 17.47 -12.86 -9.78
C ARG A 263 16.86 -11.77 -8.90
N LEU A 264 15.97 -12.14 -7.99
CA LEU A 264 15.32 -11.25 -7.06
C LEU A 264 16.25 -11.02 -5.87
N VAL A 265 16.41 -9.75 -5.52
CA VAL A 265 17.43 -9.36 -4.55
C VAL A 265 16.95 -9.56 -3.12
N CYS A 266 15.68 -9.27 -2.84
CA CYS A 266 15.04 -9.53 -1.56
C CYS A 266 13.56 -9.15 -1.65
N VAL A 267 12.67 -10.00 -1.14
CA VAL A 267 11.23 -9.77 -1.12
C VAL A 267 10.66 -9.52 0.29
N HIS A 268 9.40 -9.09 0.36
CA HIS A 268 8.65 -8.82 1.59
C HIS A 268 8.80 -9.93 2.65
N GLY A 269 9.20 -9.55 3.86
CA GLY A 269 9.33 -10.46 5.01
C GLY A 269 10.64 -11.25 5.09
N GLU A 270 11.54 -11.16 4.12
CA GLU A 270 12.84 -11.85 4.19
C GLU A 270 13.79 -11.27 5.27
N ASP A 271 13.49 -10.12 5.85
CA ASP A 271 14.22 -9.58 7.01
C ASP A 271 13.81 -10.23 8.35
N LEU A 272 12.61 -10.82 8.43
CA LEU A 272 12.07 -11.46 9.63
C LEU A 272 12.87 -12.65 10.15
N PRO A 273 13.34 -13.63 9.34
CA PRO A 273 14.13 -14.74 9.87
C PRO A 273 15.40 -14.25 10.59
N TYR A 274 16.03 -13.19 10.06
CA TYR A 274 17.23 -12.61 10.67
C TYR A 274 16.92 -11.86 11.97
N LEU A 275 15.76 -11.21 12.06
CA LEU A 275 15.29 -10.55 13.28
C LEU A 275 14.96 -11.57 14.39
N PHE A 276 14.31 -12.67 14.05
CA PHE A 276 13.89 -13.69 15.02
C PHE A 276 14.95 -14.74 15.33
N GLY A 277 16.13 -14.66 14.72
CA GLY A 277 17.23 -15.57 15.00
C GLY A 277 17.08 -16.96 14.38
N ALA A 278 16.30 -17.09 13.30
CA ALA A 278 16.16 -18.39 12.60
C ALA A 278 17.53 -18.97 12.16
N PRO A 279 18.50 -18.18 11.66
CA PRO A 279 19.85 -18.66 11.34
C PRO A 279 20.70 -19.14 12.53
N LEU A 280 20.27 -18.92 13.78
CA LEU A 280 20.98 -19.31 14.99
C LEU A 280 20.52 -20.66 15.54
N VAL A 281 19.42 -21.20 15.03
CA VAL A 281 18.80 -22.45 15.49
C VAL A 281 18.61 -23.42 14.34
N SER A 282 18.46 -24.71 14.65
CA SER A 282 18.30 -25.74 13.62
C SER A 282 16.98 -25.64 12.87
N SER A 283 15.92 -25.15 13.53
CA SER A 283 14.63 -24.90 12.91
C SER A 283 13.82 -23.91 13.74
N LEU A 284 13.12 -22.99 13.08
CA LEU A 284 12.25 -22.01 13.72
C LEU A 284 10.96 -21.80 12.90
N SER A 285 9.84 -22.33 13.42
CA SER A 285 8.51 -22.16 12.82
C SER A 285 8.48 -22.59 11.34
N HIS A 286 8.17 -21.67 10.44
CA HIS A 286 8.07 -21.86 8.99
C HIS A 286 9.27 -21.30 8.23
N PHE A 287 10.28 -20.78 8.93
CA PHE A 287 11.48 -20.26 8.27
C PHE A 287 12.33 -21.39 7.68
N PRO A 288 13.08 -21.14 6.60
CA PRO A 288 14.06 -22.08 6.07
C PRO A 288 15.02 -22.59 7.16
N ASN A 289 15.50 -23.82 7.04
CA ASN A 289 16.44 -24.39 8.01
C ASN A 289 17.91 -24.30 7.56
N ASN A 290 18.17 -23.97 6.29
CA ASN A 290 19.49 -24.13 5.69
C ASN A 290 20.21 -22.78 5.51
N TYR A 291 20.63 -22.18 6.63
CA TYR A 291 21.36 -20.92 6.63
C TYR A 291 22.88 -21.11 6.63
N SER A 292 23.57 -20.24 5.90
CA SER A 292 25.03 -20.19 5.84
C SER A 292 25.62 -19.50 7.09
N LYS A 293 26.90 -19.77 7.40
CA LYS A 293 27.60 -19.08 8.50
C LYS A 293 27.58 -17.54 8.36
N PRO A 294 27.74 -16.96 7.16
CA PRO A 294 27.50 -15.53 6.95
C PRO A 294 26.10 -15.05 7.33
N GLU A 295 25.05 -15.82 7.06
CA GLU A 295 23.66 -15.51 7.42
C GLU A 295 23.44 -15.53 8.94
N THR A 296 24.09 -16.46 9.64
CA THR A 296 24.15 -16.46 11.11
C THR A 296 24.72 -15.13 11.64
N ALA A 297 25.86 -14.67 11.12
CA ALA A 297 26.47 -13.41 11.53
C ALA A 297 25.63 -12.17 11.17
N LEU A 298 24.89 -12.22 10.06
CA LEU A 298 23.93 -11.17 9.68
C LEU A 298 22.76 -11.10 10.67
N SER A 299 22.23 -12.26 11.09
CA SER A 299 21.15 -12.35 12.08
C SER A 299 21.58 -11.82 13.44
N GLU A 300 22.77 -12.18 13.92
CA GLU A 300 23.34 -11.63 15.17
C GLU A 300 23.43 -10.10 15.12
N ALA A 301 23.90 -9.54 14.01
CA ALA A 301 24.00 -8.10 13.84
C ALA A 301 22.63 -7.40 13.83
N ILE A 302 21.64 -7.96 13.12
CA ILE A 302 20.28 -7.42 13.08
C ILE A 302 19.63 -7.48 14.46
N MET A 303 19.73 -8.62 15.15
CA MET A 303 19.25 -8.74 16.53
C MET A 303 19.92 -7.73 17.46
N LEU A 304 21.22 -7.50 17.32
CA LEU A 304 21.93 -6.50 18.11
C LEU A 304 21.40 -5.09 17.85
N TYR A 305 21.23 -4.68 16.59
CA TYR A 305 20.67 -3.37 16.26
C TYR A 305 19.24 -3.18 16.82
N TRP A 306 18.36 -4.18 16.67
CA TRP A 306 16.99 -4.09 17.16
C TRP A 306 16.91 -4.10 18.68
N THR A 307 17.71 -4.94 19.35
CA THR A 307 17.73 -4.98 20.82
C THR A 307 18.37 -3.73 21.42
N ASN A 308 19.41 -3.16 20.79
CA ASN A 308 19.97 -1.86 21.17
C ASN A 308 18.96 -0.74 21.02
N PHE A 309 18.26 -0.69 19.88
CA PHE A 309 17.19 0.26 19.68
C PHE A 309 16.09 0.09 20.74
N ALA A 310 15.68 -1.15 21.04
CA ALA A 310 14.68 -1.42 22.05
C ALA A 310 15.10 -1.02 23.46
N LYS A 311 16.39 -1.16 23.81
CA LYS A 311 16.95 -0.80 25.12
C LYS A 311 17.16 0.71 25.27
N TYR A 312 17.72 1.36 24.25
CA TYR A 312 18.32 2.70 24.35
C TYR A 312 17.75 3.75 23.39
N GLY A 313 16.98 3.34 22.39
CA GLY A 313 16.50 4.25 21.33
C GLY A 313 17.57 4.60 20.31
N ASP A 314 18.68 3.88 20.35
CA ASP A 314 19.80 4.03 19.43
C ASP A 314 20.31 2.63 19.05
N PRO A 315 20.30 2.26 17.76
CA PRO A 315 20.79 0.96 17.34
C PRO A 315 22.32 0.82 17.51
N ASN A 316 23.07 1.91 17.70
CA ASN A 316 24.54 1.94 17.62
C ASN A 316 25.28 1.61 18.93
N VAL A 317 24.58 1.20 19.99
CA VAL A 317 25.22 1.02 21.31
C VAL A 317 26.16 -0.20 21.32
N VAL A 318 27.45 0.04 21.55
CA VAL A 318 28.46 -1.03 21.68
C VAL A 318 28.63 -1.37 23.16
N HIS A 319 28.53 -2.66 23.50
CA HIS A 319 28.55 -3.14 24.90
C HIS A 319 29.96 -3.41 25.45
N ASP A 320 30.98 -3.55 24.60
CA ASP A 320 32.31 -4.02 25.01
C ASP A 320 33.37 -2.91 24.87
N LEU A 321 33.59 -2.17 25.97
CA LEU A 321 34.60 -1.11 26.07
C LEU A 321 35.99 -1.64 26.43
N GLU A 322 36.12 -2.90 26.86
CA GLU A 322 37.37 -3.46 27.39
C GLU A 322 38.30 -3.99 26.29
N ASN A 323 37.80 -4.31 25.10
CA ASN A 323 38.65 -4.76 23.98
C ASN A 323 38.07 -4.46 22.57
N PRO A 324 37.90 -3.19 22.19
CA PRO A 324 37.22 -2.78 20.95
C PRO A 324 37.88 -3.27 19.64
N GLU A 325 39.09 -3.82 19.68
CA GLU A 325 39.78 -4.34 18.50
C GLU A 325 39.56 -5.83 18.25
N LYS A 326 39.21 -6.63 19.27
CA LYS A 326 39.04 -8.09 19.14
C LYS A 326 37.61 -8.52 18.80
N THR A 327 36.61 -7.69 19.09
CA THR A 327 35.18 -7.99 18.90
C THR A 327 34.57 -7.41 17.64
N ARG A 328 35.25 -6.49 16.93
CA ARG A 328 34.73 -5.80 15.74
C ARG A 328 34.40 -6.74 14.56
N GLY A 329 33.25 -7.39 14.65
CA GLY A 329 32.57 -8.04 13.55
C GLY A 329 32.32 -7.04 12.42
N ARG A 330 32.06 -7.53 11.21
CA ARG A 330 31.85 -6.69 10.02
C ARG A 330 30.73 -5.65 10.18
N PHE A 331 29.79 -5.87 11.09
CA PHE A 331 28.64 -5.00 11.31
C PHE A 331 28.87 -3.93 12.40
N GLU A 332 29.75 -4.17 13.38
CA GLU A 332 30.01 -3.24 14.50
C GLU A 332 30.81 -1.98 14.11
N ARG A 333 31.34 -1.92 12.88
CA ARG A 333 32.10 -0.78 12.37
C ARG A 333 31.22 0.34 11.79
N PHE A 334 29.92 0.09 11.64
CA PHE A 334 29.02 1.02 10.95
C PHE A 334 28.09 1.71 11.94
N VAL A 335 28.21 3.03 12.01
CA VAL A 335 27.28 3.90 12.75
C VAL A 335 26.07 4.14 11.86
N TRP A 336 24.93 3.57 12.23
CA TRP A 336 23.63 3.81 11.65
C TRP A 336 23.20 5.27 11.91
N PRO A 337 23.15 6.11 10.87
CA PRO A 337 22.85 7.53 11.05
C PRO A 337 21.37 7.75 11.38
N LEU A 338 21.09 8.85 12.09
CA LEU A 338 19.73 9.39 12.19
C LEU A 338 19.23 9.77 10.79
N TYR A 339 17.96 9.46 10.55
CA TYR A 339 17.23 9.87 9.37
C TYR A 339 16.66 11.28 9.57
N ASP A 340 16.85 12.13 8.58
CA ASP A 340 16.23 13.44 8.50
C ASP A 340 15.68 13.67 7.08
N SER A 341 14.69 14.54 6.93
CA SER A 341 14.01 14.73 5.65
C SER A 341 14.88 15.37 4.54
N ILE A 342 16.04 15.94 4.90
CA ILE A 342 16.97 16.59 3.97
C ILE A 342 18.05 15.59 3.53
N GLY A 343 18.76 14.97 4.48
CA GLY A 343 19.84 14.04 4.22
C GLY A 343 19.36 12.64 3.84
N GLN A 344 18.17 12.24 4.28
CA GLN A 344 17.51 10.96 4.01
C GLN A 344 18.45 9.73 4.09
N LYS A 345 19.37 9.75 5.06
CA LYS A 345 20.36 8.69 5.22
C LYS A 345 19.71 7.41 5.76
N TYR A 346 20.12 6.27 5.23
CA TYR A 346 19.65 4.96 5.65
C TYR A 346 20.77 3.94 5.68
N LEU A 347 20.58 2.89 6.47
CA LEU A 347 21.45 1.72 6.48
C LEU A 347 20.91 0.68 5.48
N SER A 348 21.69 0.37 4.45
CA SER A 348 21.43 -0.79 3.60
C SER A 348 21.94 -2.04 4.31
N LEU A 349 21.02 -2.86 4.81
CA LEU A 349 21.32 -4.12 5.48
C LEU A 349 21.57 -5.20 4.42
N ALA A 350 22.80 -5.68 4.38
CA ALA A 350 23.26 -6.75 3.51
C ALA A 350 24.52 -7.38 4.13
N MET A 351 25.06 -8.44 3.54
CA MET A 351 26.35 -9.04 3.97
C MET A 351 27.50 -8.05 4.11
N LYS A 352 27.45 -6.96 3.34
CA LYS A 352 28.32 -5.79 3.48
C LYS A 352 27.41 -4.58 3.69
N PRO A 353 27.12 -4.18 4.94
CA PRO A 353 26.24 -3.07 5.20
C PRO A 353 26.84 -1.77 4.63
N LYS A 354 25.98 -0.88 4.15
CA LYS A 354 26.39 0.40 3.55
C LYS A 354 25.47 1.51 4.01
N ILE A 355 26.05 2.64 4.39
CA ILE A 355 25.29 3.89 4.54
C ILE A 355 25.05 4.45 3.15
N ARG A 356 23.80 4.79 2.87
CA ARG A 356 23.36 5.44 1.65
C ARG A 356 22.40 6.55 2.01
N ASP A 357 22.05 7.35 1.02
CA ASP A 357 21.09 8.43 1.13
C ASP A 357 20.05 8.36 -0.01
N HIS A 358 18.92 9.02 0.20
CA HIS A 358 17.84 9.17 -0.79
C HIS A 358 17.46 7.86 -1.51
N TYR A 359 16.99 6.88 -0.75
CA TYR A 359 16.56 5.59 -1.32
C TYR A 359 15.56 5.83 -2.45
N HIS A 360 15.88 5.37 -3.67
CA HIS A 360 15.06 5.58 -4.86
C HIS A 360 14.62 7.03 -5.12
N ALA A 361 15.49 8.01 -4.84
CA ALA A 361 15.22 9.46 -4.93
C ALA A 361 14.37 9.89 -6.13
N HIS A 362 14.71 9.42 -7.33
CA HIS A 362 14.00 9.71 -8.57
C HIS A 362 12.52 9.24 -8.53
N ARG A 363 12.32 7.94 -8.30
CA ARG A 363 11.00 7.30 -8.22
C ARG A 363 10.19 7.83 -7.03
N LEU A 364 10.83 8.13 -5.90
CA LEU A 364 10.14 8.71 -4.75
C LEU A 364 9.78 10.18 -4.97
N SER A 365 10.58 10.96 -5.70
CA SER A 365 10.17 12.31 -6.12
C SER A 365 8.92 12.25 -6.99
N PHE A 366 8.85 11.26 -7.89
CA PHE A 366 7.65 10.98 -8.68
C PHE A 366 6.41 10.70 -7.80
N TRP A 367 6.47 9.74 -6.87
CA TRP A 367 5.34 9.37 -6.01
C TRP A 367 4.98 10.42 -4.94
N LEU A 368 5.97 11.10 -4.36
CA LEU A 368 5.76 12.03 -3.24
C LEU A 368 5.53 13.48 -3.68
N SER A 369 5.85 13.84 -4.94
CA SER A 369 5.71 15.21 -5.45
C SER A 369 4.87 15.30 -6.72
N LEU A 370 5.16 14.52 -7.77
CA LEU A 370 4.44 14.66 -9.05
C LEU A 370 3.02 14.10 -8.98
N ILE A 371 2.86 12.85 -8.53
CA ILE A 371 1.55 12.19 -8.45
C ILE A 371 0.56 12.99 -7.58
N PRO A 372 0.91 13.49 -6.38
CA PRO A 372 0.02 14.35 -5.59
C PRO A 372 -0.33 15.70 -6.23
N LYS A 373 0.44 16.18 -7.21
CA LYS A 373 0.11 17.38 -7.99
C LYS A 373 -0.88 17.07 -9.11
N LEU A 374 -0.71 15.93 -9.78
CA LEU A 374 -1.67 15.42 -10.77
C LEU A 374 -3.00 15.06 -10.11
N HIS A 375 -2.94 14.44 -8.93
CA HIS A 375 -4.12 14.03 -8.15
C HIS A 375 -4.74 15.20 -7.36
N ARG A 376 -5.08 16.29 -8.06
CA ARG A 376 -5.82 17.43 -7.51
C ARG A 376 -7.05 17.68 -8.36
N GLN A 377 -8.14 18.07 -7.72
CA GLN A 377 -9.28 18.61 -8.43
C GLN A 377 -8.85 19.94 -9.08
N GLY A 378 -9.05 20.07 -10.39
CA GLY A 378 -8.79 21.34 -11.08
C GLY A 378 -9.62 22.46 -10.46
N THR A 379 -9.08 23.67 -10.42
CA THR A 379 -9.78 24.85 -9.89
C THR A 379 -10.86 25.38 -10.84
N THR A 380 -10.94 24.86 -12.06
CA THR A 380 -11.88 25.29 -13.09
C THR A 380 -13.26 24.65 -12.88
N PRO A 381 -14.31 25.44 -12.59
CA PRO A 381 -15.67 24.92 -12.51
C PRO A 381 -16.11 24.39 -13.87
N GLY A 382 -16.81 23.24 -13.90
CA GLY A 382 -17.45 22.72 -15.11
C GLY A 382 -16.65 21.71 -15.95
N VAL A 383 -15.51 21.21 -15.46
CA VAL A 383 -14.84 20.06 -16.09
C VAL A 383 -15.73 18.82 -15.93
N ALA A 384 -16.04 18.15 -17.04
CA ALA A 384 -16.85 16.94 -17.03
C ALA A 384 -16.14 15.83 -16.23
N SER A 385 -16.88 15.13 -15.37
CA SER A 385 -16.36 14.04 -14.51
C SER A 385 -15.63 12.94 -15.30
N GLN A 386 -16.05 12.71 -16.55
CA GLN A 386 -15.40 11.78 -17.48
C GLN A 386 -13.93 12.10 -17.76
N HIS A 387 -13.51 13.37 -17.65
CA HIS A 387 -12.11 13.79 -17.81
C HIS A 387 -11.20 13.18 -16.72
N HIS A 388 -11.76 12.73 -15.60
CA HIS A 388 -10.97 12.13 -14.54
C HIS A 388 -10.81 10.62 -14.69
N LEU A 389 -11.49 9.98 -15.64
CA LEU A 389 -11.51 8.52 -15.78
C LEU A 389 -10.36 8.02 -16.66
N LEU A 390 -10.11 6.71 -16.60
CA LEU A 390 -9.22 6.02 -17.55
C LEU A 390 -9.92 5.88 -18.91
N ASP A 391 -9.14 5.83 -19.99
CA ASP A 391 -9.68 5.43 -21.30
C ASP A 391 -10.27 4.01 -21.19
N ASP A 392 -11.43 3.73 -21.79
CA ASP A 392 -12.18 2.48 -21.61
C ASP A 392 -12.51 2.14 -20.14
N HIS A 393 -12.85 3.16 -19.33
CA HIS A 393 -13.09 3.02 -17.89
C HIS A 393 -14.09 1.91 -17.53
N GLU A 394 -15.15 1.78 -18.32
CA GLU A 394 -16.25 0.83 -18.08
C GLU A 394 -15.94 -0.59 -18.53
N ASN A 395 -14.85 -0.82 -19.28
CA ASN A 395 -14.49 -2.15 -19.76
C ASN A 395 -13.75 -2.95 -18.68
N PRO A 396 -14.38 -4.00 -18.08
CA PRO A 396 -13.77 -4.77 -17.00
C PRO A 396 -12.52 -5.55 -17.45
N LEU A 397 -12.38 -5.86 -18.75
CA LEU A 397 -11.23 -6.58 -19.28
C LEU A 397 -9.94 -5.75 -19.24
N THR A 398 -10.04 -4.44 -19.05
CA THR A 398 -8.89 -3.53 -18.94
C THR A 398 -8.31 -3.43 -17.52
N TYR A 399 -8.84 -4.19 -16.57
CA TYR A 399 -8.41 -4.24 -15.18
C TYR A 399 -8.04 -5.65 -14.75
N ASP A 400 -7.21 -5.73 -13.72
CA ASP A 400 -6.78 -6.96 -13.08
C ASP A 400 -7.35 -7.06 -11.66
N GLY A 401 -8.43 -7.82 -11.51
CA GLY A 401 -9.11 -7.98 -10.22
C GLY A 401 -10.24 -6.97 -10.00
N ILE A 402 -10.64 -6.83 -8.74
CA ILE A 402 -11.78 -5.99 -8.35
C ILE A 402 -11.34 -4.53 -8.29
N VAL A 403 -12.18 -3.67 -8.85
CA VAL A 403 -11.97 -2.22 -8.88
C VAL A 403 -13.02 -1.48 -8.07
N ARG A 404 -12.66 -0.32 -7.53
CA ARG A 404 -13.61 0.58 -6.88
C ARG A 404 -14.69 1.00 -7.87
N GLN A 405 -15.92 0.98 -7.40
CA GLN A 405 -17.03 1.58 -8.16
C GLN A 405 -16.84 3.10 -8.12
N GLY A 406 -16.70 3.71 -9.29
CA GLY A 406 -16.57 5.15 -9.42
C GLY A 406 -17.83 5.86 -8.90
N PRO A 407 -17.81 7.20 -8.73
CA PRO A 407 -19.03 7.93 -8.46
C PRO A 407 -20.05 7.61 -9.55
N VAL A 408 -21.19 7.03 -9.17
CA VAL A 408 -22.28 6.71 -10.10
C VAL A 408 -22.62 7.99 -10.86
N LEU A 409 -22.32 8.03 -12.15
CA LEU A 409 -22.81 9.06 -13.05
C LEU A 409 -24.31 8.80 -13.18
N THR A 410 -25.12 9.41 -12.31
CA THR A 410 -26.56 9.49 -12.56
C THR A 410 -26.75 10.12 -13.94
N PRO A 411 -27.45 9.46 -14.87
CA PRO A 411 -27.80 10.09 -16.14
C PRO A 411 -28.58 11.35 -15.81
N ILE A 412 -28.03 12.52 -16.13
CA ILE A 412 -28.80 13.76 -16.09
C ILE A 412 -29.91 13.55 -17.12
N GLY A 413 -31.14 13.34 -16.64
CA GLY A 413 -32.32 13.24 -17.49
C GLY A 413 -32.35 14.44 -18.42
N MET A 414 -32.49 14.18 -19.72
CA MET A 414 -32.66 15.24 -20.71
C MET A 414 -33.82 16.14 -20.27
N PRO A 415 -33.62 17.46 -20.13
CA PRO A 415 -34.74 18.35 -19.86
C PRO A 415 -35.65 18.36 -21.09
N SER A 416 -36.93 18.02 -20.89
CA SER A 416 -37.98 18.18 -21.88
C SER A 416 -38.01 19.62 -22.40
N ARG A 417 -37.93 19.77 -23.72
CA ARG A 417 -37.85 21.06 -24.40
C ARG A 417 -39.22 21.73 -24.40
N ALA A 418 -39.44 22.68 -23.49
CA ALA A 418 -40.58 23.59 -23.56
C ALA A 418 -40.38 24.60 -24.73
N PRO A 419 -41.42 24.95 -25.50
CA PRO A 419 -41.29 25.86 -26.64
C PRO A 419 -41.23 27.31 -26.17
N THR A 420 -40.08 27.97 -26.36
CA THR A 420 -39.90 29.40 -26.07
C THR A 420 -40.22 30.27 -27.29
N THR A 421 -41.19 31.17 -27.12
CA THR A 421 -41.48 32.32 -27.97
C THR A 421 -40.31 33.30 -28.05
N LYS A 422 -39.91 33.71 -29.25
CA LYS A 422 -38.82 34.70 -29.48
C LYS A 422 -39.34 36.15 -29.38
N PRO A 423 -38.64 37.05 -28.67
CA PRO A 423 -38.82 38.49 -28.86
C PRO A 423 -37.89 39.01 -29.99
N ARG A 424 -38.43 39.90 -30.84
CA ARG A 424 -37.70 40.64 -31.88
C ARG A 424 -36.92 41.78 -31.26
N ILE A 425 -35.64 41.91 -31.59
CA ILE A 425 -34.87 43.14 -31.39
C ILE A 425 -34.34 43.58 -32.75
N ASN A 426 -34.76 44.78 -33.17
CA ASN A 426 -34.30 45.48 -34.37
C ASN A 426 -32.98 46.20 -34.05
N LEU A 427 -31.95 45.95 -34.86
CA LEU A 427 -30.75 46.80 -34.94
C LEU A 427 -30.53 47.15 -36.41
N GLN A 428 -30.67 48.44 -36.71
CA GLN A 428 -30.23 49.07 -37.96
C GLN A 428 -28.77 49.54 -37.81
N ILE A 429 -28.10 49.75 -38.96
CA ILE A 429 -26.94 50.64 -39.28
C ILE A 429 -26.02 49.91 -40.33
N PRO A 430 -25.44 50.57 -41.35
CA PRO A 430 -26.05 51.00 -42.61
C PRO A 430 -25.35 50.37 -43.86
N THR A 431 -25.90 50.60 -45.04
CA THR A 431 -25.41 50.10 -46.34
C THR A 431 -24.27 50.95 -46.93
N VAL A 432 -23.23 50.31 -47.48
CA VAL A 432 -22.41 50.83 -48.58
C VAL A 432 -22.29 49.76 -49.67
N SER A 433 -22.45 50.20 -50.91
CA SER A 433 -22.72 49.48 -52.14
C SER A 433 -21.49 49.08 -52.96
N SER A 434 -21.75 48.30 -54.02
CA SER A 434 -20.89 47.89 -55.15
C SER A 434 -20.07 46.63 -54.90
N GLY A 435 -19.97 45.63 -55.77
CA GLY A 435 -20.47 45.41 -57.12
C GLY A 435 -19.59 44.33 -57.77
N THR A 436 -20.19 43.50 -58.62
CA THR A 436 -19.54 42.72 -59.71
C THR A 436 -19.21 41.23 -59.49
N LYS A 437 -20.11 40.40 -60.03
CA LYS A 437 -20.01 39.20 -60.90
C LYS A 437 -18.84 38.17 -60.78
N ILE A 438 -19.23 36.97 -60.32
CA ILE A 438 -19.25 35.62 -60.97
C ILE A 438 -18.11 35.19 -61.91
N SER A 439 -17.50 34.03 -61.60
CA SER A 439 -17.26 32.81 -62.43
C SER A 439 -16.10 31.99 -61.81
N LEU A 440 -15.99 30.65 -61.82
CA LEU A 440 -16.61 29.58 -62.62
C LEU A 440 -16.23 28.21 -61.97
N THR A 441 -17.12 27.20 -62.13
CA THR A 441 -16.87 25.73 -62.28
C THR A 441 -16.10 24.95 -61.19
N GLN A 442 -16.74 24.04 -60.44
CA GLN A 442 -17.22 22.67 -60.76
C GLN A 442 -16.30 21.59 -60.16
N THR A 443 -16.82 21.00 -59.09
CA THR A 443 -16.89 19.57 -58.65
C THR A 443 -16.61 18.50 -59.73
N PRO A 444 -16.43 17.18 -59.42
CA PRO A 444 -17.11 16.47 -58.31
C PRO A 444 -16.49 15.18 -57.70
N GLU A 445 -17.23 14.66 -56.69
CA GLU A 445 -17.53 13.23 -56.38
C GLU A 445 -16.42 12.32 -55.81
N SER A 446 -16.67 11.38 -54.89
CA SER A 446 -17.85 10.57 -54.51
C SER A 446 -17.60 9.95 -53.11
N THR A 447 -18.49 10.03 -52.11
CA THR A 447 -19.55 9.08 -51.72
C THR A 447 -19.21 7.58 -51.76
N THR A 448 -19.29 6.90 -50.61
CA THR A 448 -20.34 5.87 -50.34
C THR A 448 -20.31 5.34 -48.89
N SER A 449 -21.52 5.09 -48.40
CA SER A 449 -21.97 4.60 -47.10
C SER A 449 -21.96 3.08 -46.97
N PHE A 450 -21.95 2.52 -45.75
CA PHE A 450 -22.63 1.25 -45.47
C PHE A 450 -23.31 1.19 -44.09
N HIS A 451 -24.48 0.56 -44.11
CA HIS A 451 -25.50 0.39 -43.08
C HIS A 451 -25.11 -0.58 -41.95
N ALA A 452 -25.68 -0.31 -40.77
CA ALA A 452 -25.73 -1.20 -39.61
C ALA A 452 -26.86 -2.24 -39.70
N SER A 453 -26.63 -3.45 -39.19
CA SER A 453 -27.66 -4.44 -38.88
C SER A 453 -27.53 -4.92 -37.43
N SER A 454 -28.68 -5.07 -36.79
CA SER A 454 -28.93 -5.48 -35.41
C SER A 454 -28.99 -7.00 -35.26
N GLY A 455 -28.46 -7.53 -34.15
CA GLY A 455 -28.64 -8.92 -33.73
C GLY A 455 -28.46 -9.06 -32.21
N GLU A 456 -29.50 -9.54 -31.54
CA GLU A 456 -29.54 -9.87 -30.10
C GLU A 456 -29.18 -11.34 -29.83
N HIS A 457 -28.81 -11.62 -28.55
CA HIS A 457 -28.60 -12.90 -27.82
C HIS A 457 -27.14 -13.40 -27.63
N PRO A 458 -26.87 -14.21 -26.58
CA PRO A 458 -27.17 -14.03 -25.16
C PRO A 458 -25.92 -14.25 -24.26
N TRP A 459 -26.06 -13.94 -22.97
CA TRP A 459 -25.04 -14.02 -21.92
C TRP A 459 -24.45 -15.43 -21.74
N ALA A 460 -23.11 -15.53 -21.76
CA ALA A 460 -22.36 -16.71 -21.34
C ALA A 460 -21.69 -16.45 -19.98
N GLU A 461 -21.92 -17.36 -19.05
CA GLU A 461 -21.31 -17.40 -17.72
C GLU A 461 -19.79 -17.55 -17.81
N VAL A 462 -19.06 -16.70 -17.08
CA VAL A 462 -17.60 -16.82 -16.90
C VAL A 462 -17.35 -17.71 -15.68
N PRO A 463 -16.61 -18.83 -15.80
CA PRO A 463 -16.29 -19.67 -14.66
C PRO A 463 -15.28 -18.98 -13.71
N PRO A 464 -15.33 -19.25 -12.39
CA PRO A 464 -14.45 -18.61 -11.43
C PRO A 464 -12.99 -19.05 -11.63
N THR A 465 -12.10 -18.07 -11.69
CA THR A 465 -10.65 -18.25 -11.65
C THR A 465 -10.22 -18.66 -10.22
N PRO A 466 -9.32 -19.63 -10.04
CA PRO A 466 -8.93 -20.11 -8.72
C PRO A 466 -8.12 -19.04 -7.96
N GLN A 467 -8.53 -18.77 -6.72
CA GLN A 467 -7.77 -17.90 -5.83
C GLN A 467 -6.44 -18.55 -5.41
N PRO A 468 -5.37 -17.77 -5.19
CA PRO A 468 -4.18 -18.25 -4.52
C PRO A 468 -4.53 -18.62 -3.07
N SER A 469 -4.26 -19.88 -2.72
CA SER A 469 -4.44 -20.42 -1.38
C SER A 469 -3.47 -19.77 -0.40
N PHE A 470 -3.97 -18.95 0.51
CA PHE A 470 -3.28 -18.71 1.78
C PHE A 470 -3.40 -19.98 2.64
N PRO A 471 -2.31 -20.47 3.27
CA PRO A 471 -2.39 -21.63 4.15
C PRO A 471 -3.22 -21.28 5.39
N ASN A 472 -4.42 -21.84 5.46
CA ASN A 472 -5.20 -21.97 6.69
C ASN A 472 -4.47 -22.95 7.62
N VAL A 473 -3.76 -22.42 8.62
CA VAL A 473 -3.30 -23.23 9.76
C VAL A 473 -4.31 -23.07 10.89
N SER A 474 -5.39 -23.84 10.81
CA SER A 474 -6.21 -24.20 11.97
C SER A 474 -5.72 -25.55 12.47
N GLY A 475 -5.08 -25.59 13.64
CA GLY A 475 -4.65 -26.84 14.27
C GLY A 475 -5.84 -27.73 14.63
N SER A 476 -5.71 -29.02 14.34
CA SER A 476 -6.40 -30.07 15.07
C SER A 476 -5.37 -30.82 15.91
N MET A 477 -5.49 -30.66 17.24
CA MET A 477 -4.96 -31.63 18.20
C MET A 477 -5.65 -32.96 17.94
N ALA A 478 -4.87 -34.00 17.64
CA ALA A 478 -5.28 -35.38 17.82
C ALA A 478 -4.21 -36.08 18.65
N SER A 479 -4.56 -36.30 19.91
CA SER A 479 -3.92 -37.25 20.80
C SER A 479 -3.88 -38.64 20.16
N SER A 480 -2.71 -39.26 20.12
CA SER A 480 -2.62 -40.72 20.04
C SER A 480 -1.56 -41.19 21.01
N ASP A 481 -2.04 -41.78 22.11
CA ASP A 481 -1.33 -42.75 22.91
C ASP A 481 -0.84 -43.88 22.01
N THR A 482 0.41 -44.30 22.19
CA THR A 482 0.80 -45.68 21.89
C THR A 482 1.97 -46.09 22.77
N THR A 483 1.61 -46.75 23.87
CA THR A 483 2.44 -47.73 24.58
C THR A 483 2.62 -49.02 23.75
N VAL A 484 3.59 -49.84 24.18
CA VAL A 484 3.88 -51.24 23.83
C VAL A 484 4.89 -51.35 22.66
N THR A 485 6.09 -51.92 22.80
CA THR A 485 6.72 -52.86 23.76
C THR A 485 8.22 -52.68 23.75
#